data_AF-A0A936I8W4-F1
#
_entry.id   AF-A0A936I8W4-F1
#
_cell.length_a   1.000
_cell.length_b   1.000
_cell.length_c   1.000
_cell.angle_alpha   90.00
_cell.angle_beta   90.00
_cell.angle_gamma   90.00
#
_symmetry.space_group_name_H-M   'P 1'
#
loop_
_entity.id
_entity.type
_entity.pdbx_description
1 polymer ?
#
loop_
_entity_poly.entity_id
_entity_poly.type
_entity_poly.pdbx_seq_one_letter_code
_entity_poly.pdbx_strand_id
1 'polypeptide(L)'
;MRNTLFALGLALAATASAQTPVTTPTKTDHGHDCVMTTSDAGWANLKLNADQSKRVQEIQAACKQECAVAMKDKGTMDRASMEKHEGEIKAVLTAEQYAQWVAYCKDQPVKSDMKMEKSDMRN
;
A
#
# COMPACT_ATOMS: atom_id res chain seq x y z
N MET A 1 -24.12 -43.12 44.55
CA MET A 1 -23.00 -42.91 43.61
C MET A 1 -23.42 -43.34 42.21
N ARG A 2 -23.03 -42.52 41.21
CA ARG A 2 -23.05 -42.74 39.75
C ARG A 2 -24.37 -42.48 39.00
N ASN A 3 -24.56 -41.18 38.70
CA ASN A 3 -25.22 -40.66 37.51
C ASN A 3 -24.60 -41.27 36.24
N THR A 4 -25.43 -41.56 35.24
CA THR A 4 -24.98 -41.78 33.85
C THR A 4 -25.67 -40.76 32.94
N LEU A 5 -24.84 -39.90 32.35
CA LEU A 5 -25.16 -38.82 31.42
C LEU A 5 -25.54 -39.41 30.06
N PHE A 6 -26.55 -38.84 29.40
CA PHE A 6 -26.81 -39.06 27.99
C PHE A 6 -27.22 -37.76 27.29
N ALA A 7 -26.81 -37.69 26.02
CA ALA A 7 -27.21 -36.79 24.95
C ALA A 7 -26.51 -35.42 24.84
N LEU A 8 -25.48 -35.47 23.99
CA LEU A 8 -25.08 -34.44 23.02
C LEU A 8 -26.23 -33.52 22.58
N GLY A 9 -25.95 -32.22 22.60
CA GLY A 9 -26.69 -31.19 21.86
C GLY A 9 -25.71 -30.12 21.39
N LEU A 10 -24.84 -30.49 20.44
CA LEU A 10 -23.87 -29.59 19.83
C LEU A 10 -24.60 -28.66 18.85
N ALA A 11 -25.14 -27.54 19.34
CA ALA A 11 -25.68 -26.49 18.49
C ALA A 11 -24.50 -25.68 17.90
N LEU A 12 -24.03 -26.07 16.72
CA LEU A 12 -23.17 -25.23 15.90
C LEU A 12 -23.98 -24.01 15.45
N ALA A 13 -23.83 -22.89 16.15
CA ALA A 13 -24.17 -21.59 15.62
C ALA A 13 -23.16 -21.27 14.51
N ALA A 14 -23.57 -21.48 13.26
CA ALA A 14 -22.85 -20.98 12.10
C ALA A 14 -22.91 -19.45 12.13
N THR A 15 -21.92 -18.79 12.74
CA THR A 15 -21.68 -17.37 12.44
C THR A 15 -21.24 -17.31 10.99
N ALA A 16 -22.19 -16.94 10.13
CA ALA A 16 -21.91 -16.52 8.78
C ALA A 16 -20.97 -15.32 8.85
N SER A 17 -19.67 -15.58 8.71
CA SER A 17 -18.71 -14.54 8.38
C SER A 17 -19.17 -13.95 7.06
N ALA A 18 -19.69 -12.72 7.10
CA ALA A 18 -19.87 -11.90 5.91
C ALA A 18 -18.50 -11.74 5.28
N GLN A 19 -18.16 -12.62 4.34
CA GLN A 19 -17.00 -12.47 3.48
C GLN A 19 -17.36 -11.30 2.57
N THR A 20 -16.95 -10.09 2.96
CA THR A 20 -16.88 -8.97 2.03
C THR A 20 -16.16 -9.50 0.79
N PRO A 21 -16.72 -9.32 -0.42
CA PRO A 21 -16.07 -9.78 -1.63
C PRO A 21 -14.63 -9.28 -1.59
N VAL A 22 -13.67 -10.21 -1.68
CA VAL A 22 -12.26 -9.89 -1.90
C VAL A 22 -12.25 -9.20 -3.24
N THR A 23 -12.34 -7.87 -3.22
CA THR A 23 -12.12 -7.03 -4.39
C THR A 23 -10.71 -7.36 -4.82
N THR A 24 -10.59 -8.19 -5.84
CA THR A 24 -9.35 -8.39 -6.57
C THR A 24 -8.85 -7.00 -6.93
N PRO A 25 -7.67 -6.54 -6.48
CA PRO A 25 -7.14 -5.26 -6.91
C PRO A 25 -6.70 -5.42 -8.37
N THR A 26 -7.66 -5.37 -9.29
CA THR A 26 -7.42 -5.13 -10.70
C THR A 26 -7.53 -3.63 -10.90
N LYS A 27 -6.41 -2.95 -10.66
CA LYS A 27 -6.08 -1.61 -11.16
C LYS A 27 -4.66 -1.38 -10.73
N THR A 28 -3.81 -0.97 -11.67
CA THR A 28 -2.49 -0.38 -11.43
C THR A 28 -2.48 0.29 -10.07
N ASP A 29 -1.85 -0.36 -9.10
CA ASP A 29 -1.87 0.10 -7.73
C ASP A 29 -0.88 1.25 -7.65
N HIS A 30 -1.38 2.44 -7.98
CA HIS A 30 -0.60 3.66 -8.02
C HIS A 30 -0.05 4.01 -6.62
N GLY A 31 -0.59 3.45 -5.53
CA GLY A 31 -0.05 3.66 -4.18
C GLY A 31 1.36 3.08 -4.02
N HIS A 32 1.63 1.93 -4.63
CA HIS A 32 2.87 1.17 -4.47
C HIS A 32 4.10 1.89 -5.06
N ASP A 33 4.02 2.35 -6.31
CA ASP A 33 5.10 3.15 -6.93
C ASP A 33 5.24 4.53 -6.29
N CYS A 34 4.14 5.04 -5.74
CA CYS A 34 4.09 6.38 -5.20
C CYS A 34 4.84 6.52 -3.88
N VAL A 35 4.96 5.48 -3.04
CA VAL A 35 5.82 5.56 -1.85
C VAL A 35 7.25 5.94 -2.24
N MET A 36 7.80 5.36 -3.30
CA MET A 36 9.15 5.65 -3.76
C MET A 36 9.29 6.97 -4.55
N THR A 37 8.23 7.37 -5.24
CA THR A 37 8.27 8.50 -6.19
C THR A 37 7.65 9.79 -5.65
N THR A 38 6.95 9.76 -4.52
CA THR A 38 6.43 10.97 -3.88
C THR A 38 7.59 11.89 -3.53
N SER A 39 7.59 13.09 -4.11
CA SER A 39 8.63 14.09 -3.86
C SER A 39 8.41 14.79 -2.52
N ASP A 40 9.41 15.53 -2.04
CA ASP A 40 9.26 16.38 -0.86
C ASP A 40 8.12 17.40 -1.04
N ALA A 41 7.92 17.92 -2.25
CA ALA A 41 6.79 18.79 -2.58
C ALA A 41 5.45 18.03 -2.51
N GLY A 42 5.41 16.78 -2.95
CA GLY A 42 4.24 15.90 -2.80
C GLY A 42 3.86 15.70 -1.34
N TRP A 43 4.84 15.45 -0.47
CA TRP A 43 4.61 15.34 0.97
C TRP A 43 4.20 16.68 1.61
N ALA A 44 4.83 17.79 1.22
CA ALA A 44 4.53 19.12 1.75
C ALA A 44 3.08 19.56 1.46
N ASN A 45 2.52 19.15 0.32
CA ASN A 45 1.14 19.46 -0.06
C ASN A 45 0.08 18.83 0.86
N LEU A 46 0.43 17.77 1.59
CA LEU A 46 -0.48 17.08 2.53
C LEU A 46 -0.61 17.79 3.89
N LYS A 47 0.12 18.91 4.09
CA LYS A 47 0.12 19.68 5.34
C LYS A 47 0.39 18.80 6.57
N LEU A 48 1.37 17.90 6.43
CA LEU A 48 1.78 17.00 7.50
C LEU A 48 2.30 17.81 8.69
N ASN A 49 2.03 17.34 9.91
CA ASN A 49 2.74 17.87 11.08
C ASN A 49 4.20 17.37 11.10
N ALA A 50 5.01 17.88 12.03
CA ALA A 50 6.44 17.55 12.09
C ALA A 50 6.70 16.05 12.29
N ASP A 51 5.91 15.40 13.15
CA ASP A 51 6.05 13.97 13.43
C ASP A 51 5.64 13.13 12.22
N GLN A 52 4.52 13.46 11.58
CA GLN A 52 4.06 12.81 10.36
C GLN A 52 5.09 12.94 9.24
N SER A 53 5.61 14.15 9.03
CA SER A 53 6.64 14.44 8.02
C SER A 53 7.88 13.58 8.23
N LYS A 54 8.36 13.52 9.46
CA LYS A 54 9.51 12.69 9.82
C LYS A 54 9.24 11.21 9.55
N ARG A 55 8.08 10.70 9.97
CA ARG A 55 7.71 9.28 9.80
C ARG A 55 7.57 8.89 8.33
N VAL A 56 6.90 9.71 7.50
CA VAL A 56 6.77 9.37 6.06
C VAL A 56 8.12 9.40 5.35
N GLN A 57 9.04 10.29 5.74
CA GLN A 57 10.40 10.32 5.21
C GLN A 57 11.21 9.09 5.62
N GLU A 58 11.09 8.64 6.87
CA GLU A 58 11.72 7.41 7.36
C GLU A 58 11.21 6.18 6.59
N ILE A 59 9.89 6.06 6.41
CA ILE A 59 9.26 4.96 5.66
C ILE A 59 9.71 4.99 4.19
N GLN A 60 9.69 6.17 3.55
CA GLN A 60 10.14 6.30 2.17
C GLN A 60 11.63 5.93 2.01
N ALA A 61 12.49 6.34 2.95
CA ALA A 61 13.90 6.00 2.92
C ALA A 61 14.12 4.48 3.06
N ALA A 62 13.38 3.83 3.97
CA ALA A 62 13.40 2.38 4.14
C ALA A 62 12.94 1.66 2.86
N CYS A 63 11.85 2.11 2.25
CA CYS A 63 11.35 1.56 0.98
C CYS A 63 12.40 1.67 -0.13
N LYS A 64 13.05 2.82 -0.28
CA LYS A 64 14.14 3.03 -1.27
C LYS A 64 15.34 2.12 -1.01
N GLN A 65 15.72 1.93 0.24
CA GLN A 65 16.82 1.04 0.61
C GLN A 65 16.49 -0.43 0.33
N GLU A 66 15.32 -0.90 0.76
CA GLU A 66 14.86 -2.27 0.52
C GLU A 66 14.72 -2.54 -0.98
N CYS A 67 14.20 -1.59 -1.75
CA CYS A 67 14.15 -1.68 -3.21
C CYS A 67 15.55 -1.78 -3.82
N ALA A 68 16.51 -0.96 -3.38
CA ALA A 68 17.89 -1.03 -3.87
C ALA A 68 18.55 -2.40 -3.60
N VAL A 69 18.24 -3.04 -2.46
CA VAL A 69 18.70 -4.41 -2.16
C VAL A 69 17.99 -5.42 -3.05
N ALA A 70 16.65 -5.36 -3.14
CA ALA A 70 15.86 -6.29 -3.93
C ALA A 70 16.21 -6.23 -5.44
N MET A 71 16.52 -5.05 -5.97
CA MET A 71 16.96 -4.88 -7.35
C MET A 71 18.33 -5.53 -7.60
N LYS A 72 19.22 -5.57 -6.62
CA LYS A 72 20.52 -6.27 -6.72
C LYS A 72 20.36 -7.79 -6.66
N ASP A 73 19.48 -8.27 -5.78
CA ASP A 73 19.38 -9.71 -5.49
C ASP A 73 18.39 -10.44 -6.41
N LYS A 74 17.25 -9.81 -6.70
CA LYS A 74 16.10 -10.43 -7.37
C LYS A 74 15.69 -9.71 -8.66
N GLY A 75 16.26 -8.52 -8.94
CA GLY A 75 15.88 -7.68 -10.08
C GLY A 75 14.53 -6.97 -9.94
N THR A 76 13.81 -7.19 -8.82
CA THR A 76 12.54 -6.52 -8.50
C THR A 76 12.27 -6.58 -7.00
N MET A 77 11.56 -5.57 -6.49
CA MET A 77 10.95 -5.63 -5.15
C MET A 77 9.66 -6.47 -5.22
N ASP A 78 9.40 -7.28 -4.20
CA ASP A 78 8.16 -8.05 -4.13
C ASP A 78 6.99 -7.20 -3.65
N ARG A 79 5.77 -7.61 -4.04
CA ARG A 79 4.54 -6.87 -3.77
C ARG A 79 4.23 -6.75 -2.27
N ALA A 80 4.53 -7.77 -1.47
CA ALA A 80 4.25 -7.73 -0.04
C ALA A 80 5.12 -6.70 0.68
N SER A 81 6.39 -6.59 0.29
CA SER A 81 7.28 -5.54 0.79
C SER A 81 6.80 -4.15 0.41
N MET A 82 6.24 -3.96 -0.79
CA MET A 82 5.66 -2.67 -1.21
C MET A 82 4.37 -2.34 -0.44
N GLU A 83 3.44 -3.29 -0.31
CA GLU A 83 2.19 -3.12 0.45
C GLU A 83 2.44 -2.80 1.93
N LYS A 84 3.52 -3.36 2.50
CA LYS A 84 3.96 -3.04 3.87
C LYS A 84 4.21 -1.54 4.04
N HIS A 85 5.06 -0.95 3.19
CA HIS A 85 5.41 0.48 3.30
C HIS A 85 4.20 1.38 3.06
N GLU A 86 3.32 1.03 2.12
CA GLU A 86 2.07 1.76 1.94
C GLU A 86 1.17 1.69 3.17
N GLY A 87 1.05 0.51 3.80
CA GLY A 87 0.31 0.33 5.04
C GLY A 87 0.88 1.18 6.20
N GLU A 88 2.20 1.30 6.28
CA GLU A 88 2.88 2.16 7.25
C GLU A 88 2.58 3.65 7.00
N ILE A 89 2.59 4.11 5.75
CA ILE A 89 2.17 5.48 5.38
C ILE A 89 0.72 5.72 5.79
N LYS A 90 -0.19 4.79 5.48
CA LYS A 90 -1.61 4.89 5.82
C LYS A 90 -1.85 4.98 7.33
N ALA A 91 -1.00 4.35 8.15
CA ALA A 91 -1.08 4.41 9.60
C ALA A 91 -0.59 5.75 10.19
N VAL A 92 0.29 6.45 9.48
CA VAL A 92 0.84 7.77 9.89
C VAL A 92 -0.09 8.92 9.49
N LEU A 93 -0.71 8.81 8.32
CA LEU A 93 -1.57 9.84 7.77
C LEU A 93 -2.99 9.78 8.35
N THR A 94 -3.66 10.93 8.41
CA THR A 94 -5.12 10.92 8.59
C THR A 94 -5.79 10.33 7.34
N ALA A 95 -7.05 9.92 7.47
CA ALA A 95 -7.82 9.42 6.33
C ALA A 95 -7.89 10.44 5.17
N GLU A 96 -8.02 11.72 5.48
CA GLU A 96 -8.05 12.81 4.50
C GLU A 96 -6.70 13.01 3.80
N GLN A 97 -5.60 13.03 4.57
CA GLN A 97 -4.25 13.14 4.03
C GLN A 97 -3.89 11.94 3.16
N TYR A 98 -4.26 10.74 3.58
CA TYR A 98 -4.05 9.52 2.80
C TYR A 98 -4.86 9.55 1.50
N ALA A 99 -6.12 9.99 1.53
CA ALA A 99 -6.93 10.15 0.32
C ALA A 99 -6.32 11.18 -0.66
N GLN A 100 -5.80 12.29 -0.16
CA GLN A 100 -5.09 13.29 -0.96
C GLN A 100 -3.80 12.74 -1.56
N TRP A 101 -3.03 11.97 -0.78
CA TRP A 101 -1.83 11.31 -1.25
C TRP A 101 -2.15 10.31 -2.37
N VAL A 102 -3.14 9.45 -2.19
CA VAL A 102 -3.60 8.50 -3.22
C VAL A 102 -4.07 9.22 -4.49
N ALA A 103 -4.71 10.39 -4.36
CA ALA A 103 -5.08 11.21 -5.51
C ALA A 103 -3.83 11.76 -6.23
N TYR A 104 -2.88 12.33 -5.49
CA TYR A 104 -1.59 12.77 -6.03
C TYR A 104 -0.88 11.64 -6.79
N CYS A 105 -0.91 10.42 -6.25
CA CYS A 105 -0.27 9.25 -6.85
C CYS A 105 -0.88 8.84 -8.19
N LYS A 106 -2.20 9.02 -8.37
CA LYS A 106 -2.88 8.70 -9.64
C LYS A 106 -2.56 9.70 -10.75
N ASP A 107 -2.25 10.94 -10.38
CA ASP A 107 -1.92 12.00 -11.33
C ASP A 107 -0.43 12.00 -11.74
N GLN A 108 0.40 11.17 -11.11
CA GLN A 108 1.79 11.01 -11.53
C GLN A 108 1.88 10.12 -12.77
N PRO A 109 2.61 10.54 -13.83
CA PRO A 109 2.80 9.72 -15.00
C PRO A 109 3.55 8.44 -14.59
N VAL A 110 2.88 7.29 -14.74
CA VAL A 110 3.54 5.99 -14.61
C VAL A 110 4.57 5.88 -15.74
N LYS A 111 5.79 5.43 -15.42
CA LYS A 111 6.92 5.38 -16.37
C LYS A 111 6.64 4.60 -17.67
N SER A 112 5.55 3.83 -17.73
CA SER A 112 5.04 3.20 -18.95
C SER A 112 4.61 4.20 -20.04
N ASP A 113 4.14 5.39 -19.67
CA ASP A 113 3.63 6.37 -20.65
C ASP A 113 4.72 7.27 -21.25
N MET A 114 5.83 7.49 -20.53
CA MET A 114 6.98 8.27 -21.04
C MET A 114 7.75 7.56 -22.17
N LYS A 115 7.54 6.25 -22.38
CA LYS A 115 8.24 5.51 -23.44
C LYS A 115 7.70 5.83 -24.84
N MET A 116 6.48 6.35 -24.95
CA MET A 116 5.89 6.67 -26.25
C MET A 116 6.25 8.10 -26.71
N GLU A 117 6.34 9.06 -25.80
CA GLU A 117 6.59 10.47 -26.15
C GLU A 117 7.99 10.75 -26.77
N LYS A 118 8.99 9.91 -26.45
CA LYS A 118 10.36 10.10 -26.97
C LYS A 118 10.59 9.54 -28.38
N SER A 119 9.64 8.81 -28.96
CA SER A 119 9.78 8.24 -30.31
C SER A 119 9.28 9.17 -31.43
N ASP A 120 8.39 10.12 -31.14
CA ASP A 120 7.80 11.01 -32.15
C ASP A 120 8.54 12.37 -32.33
N MET A 121 9.58 12.63 -31.53
CA MET A 121 10.33 13.90 -31.56
C MET A 121 11.69 13.80 -32.29
N ARG A 122 11.82 12.83 -33.21
CA ARG A 122 12.88 12.75 -34.21
C ARG A 122 12.25 12.68 -35.60
N ASN A 123 11.91 13.83 -36.16
CA ASN A 123 11.69 14.00 -37.58
C ASN A 123 12.45 15.23 -38.07
#